data_AF-A0ABD6J0T3-F1
#
_entry.id   AF-A0ABD6J0T3-F1
#
_cell.length_a   1.000
_cell.length_b   1.000
_cell.length_c   1.000
_cell.angle_alpha   90.00
_cell.angle_beta   90.00
_cell.angle_gamma   90.00
#
_symmetry.space_group_name_H-M   'P 1'
#
loop_
_entity.id
_entity.type
_entity.pdbx_description
1 polymer ?
#
loop_
_entity_poly.entity_id
_entity_poly.type
_entity_poly.pdbx_seq_one_letter_code
_entity_poly.pdbx_strand_id
1 'polypeptide(L)'
;MAATATVSGLVAAGVLSGAGTAAADVAPQAEGGASATLDGLKIFGAAVVHEAGGDQPVSAGLFEMSVDGGGTLQTYGVDLHNPVQRDARYQETSWSGTSLGTNRDAGRIDWIVQHSYPQVNDLAALAHRAGVGSLSEQDAATGTQVAIWRYSDHAKVEAVAPGAEKLADYLQRSARAAGEPGASLSLDPAAVSGRPGLVGPVTVHTDAGAVAVIPPADAATSGVRITDKTGKALTTATDGSRIYFDIPKDAADGSAQLSVQASTTVPVGRALASDSRSQTQILAGSSESAVSASVTADWAARGAIPAVSAHKDCAKGTVDITATDKGDQPFTFSLMGTEHTVPAGATRTVPVPLQEDQGYDFTITGPNGFTRRFTGVLDCRVQGTIVSKAAAQTVGEPTPLATPASGGTDLAATGGSAVTPVIAGAAIGLVVIGGAVLVLLRKPEQPGE
;
A
#
# COMPACT_ATOMS: atom_id res chain seq x y z
N MET A 1 36.70 39.25 67.67
CA MET A 1 36.44 40.10 66.48
C MET A 1 35.87 39.18 65.41
N ALA A 2 34.55 39.24 65.22
CA ALA A 2 33.88 39.86 64.05
C ALA A 2 33.92 38.95 62.80
N ALA A 3 32.90 38.78 61.97
CA ALA A 3 31.42 38.87 62.02
C ALA A 3 30.96 38.67 60.55
N THR A 4 29.80 38.02 60.34
CA THR A 4 28.84 38.23 59.22
C THR A 4 29.27 37.93 57.76
N ALA A 5 28.44 37.44 56.82
CA ALA A 5 27.03 37.02 56.76
C ALA A 5 26.73 36.28 55.42
N THR A 6 25.77 35.33 55.46
CA THR A 6 24.64 34.99 54.52
C THR A 6 24.79 35.24 52.98
N VAL A 7 24.28 34.44 52.02
CA VAL A 7 22.89 33.96 51.77
C VAL A 7 22.88 32.86 50.68
N SER A 8 21.95 31.91 50.85
CA SER A 8 21.21 30.95 50.01
C SER A 8 21.37 30.86 48.47
N GLY A 9 21.23 29.60 48.01
CA GLY A 9 20.68 29.25 46.68
C GLY A 9 20.40 27.75 46.55
N LEU A 10 19.27 27.26 47.10
CA LEU A 10 18.73 25.95 46.75
C LEU A 10 18.24 25.99 45.29
N VAL A 11 18.76 25.11 44.44
CA VAL A 11 18.10 24.74 43.18
C VAL A 11 17.69 23.28 43.30
N ALA A 12 16.41 23.06 43.56
CA ALA A 12 15.78 21.77 43.39
C ALA A 12 15.69 21.50 41.88
N ALA A 13 16.64 20.73 41.35
CA ALA A 13 16.52 20.18 40.00
C ALA A 13 15.44 19.08 40.05
N GLY A 14 14.20 19.46 39.75
CA GLY A 14 13.11 18.53 39.56
C GLY A 14 13.45 17.58 38.41
N VAL A 15 13.48 16.29 38.73
CA VAL A 15 13.57 15.22 37.73
C VAL A 15 12.23 15.21 37.00
N LEU A 16 12.16 15.86 35.84
CA LEU A 16 11.08 15.61 34.89
C LEU A 16 11.37 14.27 34.22
N SER A 17 11.09 13.18 34.92
CA SER A 17 10.89 11.86 34.33
C SER A 17 9.52 11.85 33.65
N GLY A 18 9.40 12.64 32.59
CA GLY A 18 8.37 12.49 31.58
C GLY A 18 8.96 11.62 30.47
N ALA A 19 9.06 10.31 30.70
CA ALA A 19 9.14 9.38 29.59
C ALA A 19 7.78 9.46 28.90
N GLY A 20 7.60 10.46 28.03
CA GLY A 20 6.55 10.42 27.03
C GLY A 20 6.81 9.16 26.24
N THR A 21 5.94 8.17 26.41
CA THR A 21 5.86 7.06 25.47
C THR A 21 5.72 7.71 24.10
N ALA A 22 6.77 7.63 23.29
CA ALA A 22 6.66 7.94 21.89
C ALA A 22 5.55 7.01 21.38
N ALA A 23 4.36 7.58 21.18
CA ALA A 23 3.31 6.90 20.46
C ALA A 23 3.95 6.60 19.11
N ALA A 24 4.29 5.33 18.88
CA ALA A 24 4.63 4.88 17.55
C ALA A 24 3.46 5.32 16.67
N ASP A 25 3.72 6.22 15.72
CA ASP A 25 2.76 6.55 14.68
C ASP A 25 2.36 5.22 14.05
N VAL A 26 1.18 4.73 14.42
CA VAL A 26 0.64 3.49 13.87
C VAL A 26 0.37 3.80 12.41
N ALA A 27 1.23 3.27 11.54
CA ALA A 27 1.04 3.35 10.09
C ALA A 27 -0.37 2.85 9.74
N PRO A 28 -1.04 3.43 8.73
CA PRO A 28 -2.33 2.97 8.27
C PRO A 28 -2.27 1.46 8.02
N GLN A 29 -3.25 0.73 8.54
CA GLN A 29 -3.30 -0.71 8.40
C GLN A 29 -3.59 -1.06 6.93
N ALA A 30 -2.55 -1.39 6.17
CA ALA A 30 -2.66 -1.89 4.80
C ALA A 30 -3.10 -3.36 4.79
N GLU A 31 -3.87 -3.77 3.78
CA GLU A 31 -4.38 -5.14 3.61
C GLU A 31 -3.28 -6.20 3.35
N GLY A 32 -2.02 -5.76 3.22
CA GLY A 32 -0.88 -6.59 2.86
C GLY A 32 -0.67 -6.70 1.36
N GLY A 33 0.47 -7.23 0.94
CA GLY A 33 0.82 -7.48 -0.44
C GLY A 33 1.83 -6.48 -0.99
N ALA A 34 1.78 -6.23 -2.30
CA ALA A 34 2.68 -5.28 -2.96
C ALA A 34 2.25 -3.82 -2.73
N SER A 35 3.23 -2.96 -2.47
CA SER A 35 3.09 -1.50 -2.54
C SER A 35 3.94 -1.00 -3.71
N ALA A 36 3.40 -0.13 -4.57
CA ALA A 36 4.11 0.32 -5.76
C ALA A 36 3.84 1.80 -6.08
N THR A 37 4.78 2.44 -6.76
CA THR A 37 4.63 3.81 -7.28
C THR A 37 4.44 3.77 -8.79
N LEU A 38 3.46 4.53 -9.30
CA LEU A 38 3.16 4.58 -10.72
C LEU A 38 4.25 5.29 -11.53
N ASP A 39 4.84 4.59 -12.50
CA ASP A 39 5.84 5.13 -13.43
C ASP A 39 5.22 5.70 -14.71
N GLY A 40 3.93 5.48 -14.91
CA GLY A 40 3.11 6.02 -15.99
C GLY A 40 2.78 5.02 -17.09
N LEU A 41 2.09 5.51 -18.12
CA LEU A 41 1.66 4.73 -19.27
C LEU A 41 2.85 4.49 -20.20
N LYS A 42 3.24 3.22 -20.43
CA LYS A 42 4.46 2.86 -21.15
C LYS A 42 4.20 2.38 -22.58
N ILE A 43 3.24 1.48 -22.75
CA ILE A 43 2.92 0.86 -24.05
C ILE A 43 1.47 1.17 -24.38
N PHE A 44 1.24 2.11 -25.28
CA PHE A 44 -0.12 2.61 -25.55
C PHE A 44 -0.32 3.07 -26.99
N GLY A 45 -1.56 3.00 -27.44
CA GLY A 45 -2.03 3.56 -28.70
C GLY A 45 -3.21 4.49 -28.47
N ALA A 46 -3.80 4.97 -29.58
CA ALA A 46 -4.97 5.83 -29.54
C ALA A 46 -6.27 5.00 -29.56
N ALA A 47 -7.25 5.43 -28.77
CA ALA A 47 -8.64 5.00 -28.84
C ALA A 47 -9.56 6.22 -28.90
N VAL A 48 -10.81 6.00 -29.32
CA VAL A 48 -11.84 7.03 -29.41
C VAL A 48 -13.03 6.60 -28.55
N VAL A 49 -13.41 7.46 -27.62
CA VAL A 49 -14.60 7.30 -26.78
C VAL A 49 -15.74 8.06 -27.45
N HIS A 50 -16.86 7.38 -27.67
CA HIS A 50 -18.05 7.93 -28.31
C HIS A 50 -19.07 8.34 -27.26
N GLU A 51 -19.16 9.64 -26.99
CA GLU A 51 -20.09 10.21 -26.01
C GLU A 51 -21.15 11.07 -26.67
N ALA A 52 -22.21 11.42 -25.92
CA ALA A 52 -23.25 12.32 -26.40
C ALA A 52 -22.71 13.72 -26.78
N GLY A 53 -21.59 14.13 -26.18
CA GLY A 53 -20.89 15.39 -26.47
C GLY A 53 -19.94 15.34 -27.69
N GLY A 54 -19.82 14.17 -28.33
CA GLY A 54 -18.92 13.92 -29.46
C GLY A 54 -17.79 12.94 -29.12
N ASP A 55 -16.95 12.70 -30.11
CA ASP A 55 -15.83 11.76 -30.03
C ASP A 55 -14.65 12.37 -29.27
N GLN A 56 -14.12 11.65 -28.28
CA GLN A 56 -12.98 12.05 -27.48
C GLN A 56 -11.80 11.09 -27.71
N PRO A 57 -10.64 11.56 -28.21
CA PRO A 57 -9.45 10.74 -28.31
C PRO A 57 -8.82 10.53 -26.93
N VAL A 58 -8.41 9.29 -26.63
CA VAL A 58 -7.75 8.91 -25.39
C VAL A 58 -6.54 8.00 -25.68
N SER A 59 -5.56 7.98 -24.77
CA SER A 59 -4.46 7.01 -24.80
C SER A 59 -4.89 5.74 -24.06
N ALA A 60 -4.78 4.59 -24.72
CA ALA A 60 -5.18 3.30 -24.17
C ALA A 60 -3.98 2.33 -24.17
N GLY A 61 -3.66 1.75 -23.02
CA GLY A 61 -2.56 0.80 -22.94
C GLY A 61 -2.11 0.46 -21.53
N LEU A 62 -0.89 -0.06 -21.45
CA LEU A 62 -0.30 -0.67 -20.28
C LEU A 62 0.51 0.33 -19.46
N PHE A 63 0.20 0.42 -18.17
CA PHE A 63 0.96 1.16 -17.18
C PHE A 63 2.05 0.29 -16.56
N GLU A 64 3.12 0.93 -16.10
CA GLU A 64 4.16 0.29 -15.29
C GLU A 64 4.23 0.96 -13.91
N MET A 65 4.54 0.15 -12.90
CA MET A 65 4.75 0.61 -11.53
C MET A 65 6.01 -0.05 -10.96
N SER A 66 6.74 0.71 -10.14
CA SER A 66 7.91 0.25 -9.40
C SER A 66 7.51 -0.16 -7.99
N VAL A 67 7.80 -1.41 -7.60
CA VAL A 67 7.44 -1.95 -6.29
C VAL A 67 8.41 -1.47 -5.21
N ASP A 68 7.87 -1.05 -4.08
CA ASP A 68 8.65 -0.70 -2.89
C ASP A 68 9.41 -1.95 -2.39
N GLY A 69 10.74 -1.88 -2.38
CA GLY A 69 11.60 -3.03 -2.04
C GLY A 69 12.03 -3.89 -3.23
N GLY A 70 11.59 -3.56 -4.45
CA GLY A 70 12.07 -4.13 -5.70
C GLY A 70 11.04 -4.96 -6.45
N GLY A 71 11.17 -4.96 -7.78
CA GLY A 71 10.22 -5.56 -8.71
C GLY A 71 9.41 -4.52 -9.48
N THR A 72 8.66 -4.98 -10.48
CA THR A 72 7.80 -4.15 -11.32
C THR A 72 6.44 -4.80 -11.53
N LEU A 73 5.41 -3.96 -11.61
CA LEU A 73 4.05 -4.35 -11.93
C LEU A 73 3.65 -3.72 -13.26
N GLN A 74 2.87 -4.46 -14.03
CA GLN A 74 2.23 -4.01 -15.26
C GLN A 74 0.72 -4.03 -15.05
N THR A 75 0.04 -2.93 -15.33
CA THR A 75 -1.37 -2.72 -14.96
C THR A 75 -2.17 -2.07 -16.08
N TYR A 76 -3.50 -2.26 -16.05
CA TYR A 76 -4.46 -1.51 -16.86
C TYR A 76 -5.40 -0.72 -15.96
N GLY A 77 -5.84 0.43 -16.47
CA GLY A 77 -6.82 1.27 -15.81
C GLY A 77 -8.23 0.68 -15.89
N VAL A 78 -8.99 0.72 -14.79
CA VAL A 78 -10.40 0.28 -14.77
C VAL A 78 -11.38 1.44 -14.60
N ASP A 79 -10.91 2.67 -14.72
CA ASP A 79 -11.76 3.87 -14.76
C ASP A 79 -11.25 4.79 -15.88
N LEU A 80 -12.02 4.85 -16.96
CA LEU A 80 -11.68 5.65 -18.15
C LEU A 80 -11.74 7.15 -17.88
N HIS A 81 -12.61 7.59 -16.96
CA HIS A 81 -12.92 9.00 -16.74
C HIS A 81 -12.17 9.60 -15.55
N ASN A 82 -11.58 8.76 -14.69
CA ASN A 82 -10.67 9.19 -13.63
C ASN A 82 -9.21 9.04 -14.07
N PRO A 83 -8.47 10.12 -14.35
CA PRO A 83 -7.08 10.01 -14.77
C PRO A 83 -6.20 9.48 -13.62
N VAL A 84 -5.16 8.73 -13.98
CA VAL A 84 -4.10 8.40 -13.02
C VAL A 84 -3.40 9.67 -12.51
N GLN A 85 -3.01 9.68 -11.24
CA GLN A 85 -2.21 10.75 -10.67
C GLN A 85 -0.73 10.41 -10.77
N ARG A 86 0.06 11.42 -11.15
CA ARG A 86 1.52 11.28 -11.28
C ARG A 86 2.11 10.88 -9.93
N ASP A 87 3.03 9.93 -9.95
CA ASP A 87 3.76 9.45 -8.76
C ASP A 87 2.83 8.93 -7.64
N ALA A 88 1.60 8.55 -8.00
CA ALA A 88 0.64 7.98 -7.06
C ALA A 88 1.17 6.65 -6.52
N ARG A 89 1.03 6.47 -5.21
CA ARG A 89 1.30 5.20 -4.55
C ARG A 89 0.05 4.33 -4.57
N TYR A 90 0.26 3.07 -4.85
CA TYR A 90 -0.74 2.03 -4.97
C TYR A 90 -0.42 0.90 -4.00
N GLN A 91 -1.46 0.31 -3.44
CA GLN A 91 -1.40 -0.87 -2.58
C GLN A 91 -2.28 -1.97 -3.16
N GLU A 92 -1.80 -3.20 -3.13
CA GLU A 92 -2.62 -4.37 -3.40
C GLU A 92 -3.80 -4.44 -2.44
N THR A 93 -5.01 -4.61 -2.97
CA THR A 93 -6.25 -4.62 -2.19
C THR A 93 -7.26 -5.60 -2.80
N SER A 94 -8.27 -5.96 -2.02
CA SER A 94 -9.39 -6.76 -2.54
C SER A 94 -10.22 -6.00 -3.58
N TRP A 95 -10.92 -6.72 -4.47
CA TRP A 95 -11.89 -6.08 -5.37
C TRP A 95 -12.96 -5.34 -4.58
N SER A 96 -13.40 -5.89 -3.44
CA SER A 96 -14.42 -5.30 -2.58
C SER A 96 -14.07 -3.92 -2.02
N GLY A 97 -12.78 -3.58 -1.97
CA GLY A 97 -12.28 -2.26 -1.59
C GLY A 97 -12.17 -1.25 -2.75
N THR A 98 -12.62 -1.59 -3.95
CA THR A 98 -12.50 -0.77 -5.17
C THR A 98 -13.77 -0.79 -6.02
N SER A 99 -13.76 -0.06 -7.15
CA SER A 99 -14.83 -0.10 -8.15
C SER A 99 -15.10 -1.48 -8.76
N LEU A 100 -14.13 -2.40 -8.70
CA LEU A 100 -14.31 -3.78 -9.17
C LEU A 100 -15.28 -4.59 -8.28
N GLY A 101 -15.37 -4.27 -6.99
CA GLY A 101 -16.20 -5.01 -6.02
C GLY A 101 -17.70 -4.93 -6.29
N THR A 102 -18.13 -3.87 -6.98
CA THR A 102 -19.54 -3.68 -7.39
C THR A 102 -19.76 -3.96 -8.87
N ASN A 103 -18.69 -4.18 -9.64
CA ASN A 103 -18.77 -4.48 -11.05
C ASN A 103 -19.08 -5.96 -11.28
N ARG A 104 -20.30 -6.25 -11.76
CA ARG A 104 -20.73 -7.61 -12.12
C ARG A 104 -19.88 -8.30 -13.19
N ASP A 105 -19.13 -7.52 -13.97
CA ASP A 105 -18.25 -7.97 -15.05
C ASP A 105 -16.77 -7.99 -14.61
N ALA A 106 -16.43 -7.76 -13.32
CA ALA A 106 -15.05 -7.82 -12.81
C ALA A 106 -14.34 -9.14 -13.16
N GLY A 107 -15.05 -10.27 -13.05
CA GLY A 107 -14.50 -11.57 -13.47
C GLY A 107 -14.18 -11.67 -14.96
N ARG A 108 -14.87 -10.91 -15.82
CA ARG A 108 -14.55 -10.84 -17.26
C ARG A 108 -13.33 -9.96 -17.54
N ILE A 109 -13.15 -8.89 -16.76
CA ILE A 109 -11.96 -8.05 -16.80
C ILE A 109 -10.73 -8.88 -16.38
N ASP A 110 -10.84 -9.64 -15.30
CA ASP A 110 -9.81 -10.59 -14.86
C ASP A 110 -9.47 -11.62 -15.95
N TRP A 111 -10.49 -12.22 -16.57
CA TRP A 111 -10.27 -13.12 -17.70
C TRP A 111 -9.47 -12.45 -18.83
N ILE A 112 -9.77 -11.18 -19.17
CA ILE A 112 -9.06 -10.44 -20.21
C ILE A 112 -7.59 -10.29 -19.86
N VAL A 113 -7.23 -9.85 -18.66
CA VAL A 113 -5.83 -9.64 -18.28
C VAL A 113 -5.04 -10.95 -18.20
N GLN A 114 -5.69 -12.07 -17.90
CA GLN A 114 -5.07 -13.39 -17.94
C GLN A 114 -4.89 -13.96 -19.36
N HIS A 115 -5.71 -13.52 -20.32
CA HIS A 115 -5.77 -14.11 -21.67
C HIS A 115 -5.32 -13.15 -22.79
N SER A 116 -4.68 -12.04 -22.42
CA SER A 116 -4.16 -11.03 -23.34
C SER A 116 -2.77 -10.57 -22.90
N TYR A 117 -2.22 -9.61 -23.63
CA TYR A 117 -0.92 -9.00 -23.33
C TYR A 117 -0.96 -8.22 -21.99
N PRO A 118 0.08 -8.33 -21.13
CA PRO A 118 1.35 -9.01 -21.34
C PRO A 118 1.38 -10.49 -20.89
N GLN A 119 0.34 -11.01 -20.22
CA GLN A 119 0.32 -12.41 -19.79
C GLN A 119 0.48 -13.39 -20.95
N VAL A 120 -0.24 -13.14 -22.04
CA VAL A 120 -0.04 -13.83 -23.31
C VAL A 120 0.86 -12.97 -24.18
N ASN A 121 2.17 -13.17 -24.05
CA ASN A 121 3.17 -12.43 -24.82
C ASN A 121 3.47 -13.05 -26.22
N ASP A 122 2.81 -14.15 -26.58
CA ASP A 122 2.84 -14.68 -27.95
C ASP A 122 1.87 -13.86 -28.83
N LEU A 123 2.36 -12.75 -29.37
CA LEU A 123 1.58 -11.83 -30.20
C LEU A 123 1.08 -12.49 -31.50
N ALA A 124 1.79 -13.49 -32.03
CA ALA A 124 1.36 -14.21 -33.22
C ALA A 124 0.14 -15.10 -32.91
N ALA A 125 0.15 -15.78 -31.76
CA ALA A 125 -1.00 -16.55 -31.29
C ALA A 125 -2.20 -15.65 -30.96
N LEU A 126 -1.98 -14.49 -30.34
CA LEU A 126 -3.05 -13.50 -30.10
C LEU A 126 -3.63 -12.96 -31.42
N ALA A 127 -2.77 -12.61 -32.37
CA ALA A 127 -3.18 -12.13 -33.69
C ALA A 127 -4.05 -13.16 -34.42
N HIS A 128 -3.63 -14.43 -34.40
CA HIS A 128 -4.40 -15.52 -34.97
C HIS A 128 -5.78 -15.67 -34.33
N ARG A 129 -5.88 -15.63 -32.99
CA ARG A 129 -7.16 -15.70 -32.25
C ARG A 129 -8.08 -14.52 -32.56
N ALA A 130 -7.51 -13.32 -32.71
CA ALA A 130 -8.23 -12.11 -33.08
C ALA A 130 -8.60 -12.03 -34.57
N GLY A 131 -8.09 -12.95 -35.41
CA GLY A 131 -8.35 -12.94 -36.85
C GLY A 131 -7.65 -11.77 -37.57
N VAL A 132 -6.45 -11.43 -37.14
CA VAL A 132 -5.59 -10.39 -37.74
C VAL A 132 -4.24 -10.99 -38.16
N GLY A 133 -3.59 -10.34 -39.14
CA GLY A 133 -2.32 -10.84 -39.68
C GLY A 133 -1.17 -10.76 -38.68
N SER A 134 -1.10 -9.67 -37.91
CA SER A 134 -0.07 -9.44 -36.90
C SER A 134 -0.58 -8.44 -35.86
N LEU A 135 0.01 -8.47 -34.66
CA LEU A 135 -0.17 -7.46 -33.62
C LEU A 135 1.22 -6.99 -33.18
N SER A 136 1.37 -5.68 -32.98
CA SER A 136 2.47 -5.14 -32.18
C SER A 136 2.14 -5.21 -30.68
N GLU A 137 3.12 -5.04 -29.80
CA GLU A 137 2.87 -4.87 -28.35
C GLU A 137 1.93 -3.70 -28.10
N GLN A 138 2.09 -2.62 -28.86
CA GLN A 138 1.22 -1.45 -28.79
C GLN A 138 -0.22 -1.80 -29.17
N ASP A 139 -0.44 -2.53 -30.26
CA ASP A 139 -1.79 -2.96 -30.66
C ASP A 139 -2.41 -3.88 -29.61
N ALA A 140 -1.61 -4.78 -29.05
CA ALA A 140 -2.06 -5.74 -28.05
C ALA A 140 -2.44 -5.05 -26.74
N ALA A 141 -1.61 -4.12 -26.24
CA ALA A 141 -1.90 -3.33 -25.06
C ALA A 141 -3.13 -2.42 -25.25
N THR A 142 -3.22 -1.75 -26.41
CA THR A 142 -4.36 -0.89 -26.75
C THR A 142 -5.67 -1.69 -26.80
N GLY A 143 -5.68 -2.81 -27.53
CA GLY A 143 -6.87 -3.66 -27.68
C GLY A 143 -7.31 -4.28 -26.35
N THR A 144 -6.34 -4.61 -25.48
CA THR A 144 -6.62 -5.10 -24.12
C THR A 144 -7.28 -4.02 -23.27
N GLN A 145 -6.72 -2.81 -23.22
CA GLN A 145 -7.29 -1.70 -22.46
C GLN A 145 -8.70 -1.32 -22.94
N VAL A 146 -8.93 -1.31 -24.26
CA VAL A 146 -10.26 -1.05 -24.83
C VAL A 146 -11.25 -2.13 -24.42
N ALA A 147 -10.88 -3.42 -24.45
CA ALA A 147 -11.75 -4.49 -23.99
C ALA A 147 -12.09 -4.39 -22.49
N ILE A 148 -11.13 -3.94 -21.67
CA ILE A 148 -11.34 -3.68 -20.24
C ILE A 148 -12.38 -2.57 -20.06
N TRP A 149 -12.22 -1.41 -20.69
CA TRP A 149 -13.16 -0.28 -20.58
C TRP A 149 -14.59 -0.59 -21.02
N ARG A 150 -14.77 -1.54 -21.96
CA ARG A 150 -16.10 -2.02 -22.34
C ARG A 150 -16.80 -2.81 -21.22
N TYR A 151 -16.06 -3.32 -20.25
CA TYR A 151 -16.60 -4.01 -19.07
C TYR A 151 -16.50 -3.19 -17.78
N SER A 152 -15.46 -2.38 -17.59
CA SER A 152 -15.31 -1.55 -16.39
C SER A 152 -16.28 -0.37 -16.40
N ASP A 153 -16.27 0.40 -17.47
CA ASP A 153 -17.02 1.64 -17.63
C ASP A 153 -18.30 1.46 -18.45
N HIS A 154 -18.46 0.28 -19.08
CA HIS A 154 -19.43 0.03 -20.14
C HIS A 154 -19.35 1.09 -21.26
N ALA A 155 -18.13 1.57 -21.52
CA ALA A 155 -17.87 2.65 -22.45
C ALA A 155 -18.11 2.21 -23.90
N LYS A 156 -18.58 3.15 -24.73
CA LYS A 156 -18.54 3.03 -26.18
C LYS A 156 -17.18 3.52 -26.65
N VAL A 157 -16.25 2.60 -26.80
CA VAL A 157 -14.86 2.93 -27.13
C VAL A 157 -14.30 1.98 -28.18
N GLU A 158 -13.58 2.55 -29.13
CA GLU A 158 -12.96 1.84 -30.25
C GLU A 158 -11.47 2.19 -30.31
N ALA A 159 -10.62 1.19 -30.56
CA ALA A 159 -9.21 1.44 -30.85
C ALA A 159 -9.06 2.02 -32.26
N VAL A 160 -8.18 3.01 -32.43
CA VAL A 160 -7.93 3.62 -33.75
C VAL A 160 -7.24 2.63 -34.70
N ALA A 161 -6.36 1.78 -34.16
CA ALA A 161 -5.67 0.76 -34.94
C ALA A 161 -6.61 -0.44 -35.21
N PRO A 162 -6.85 -0.84 -36.47
CA PRO A 162 -7.78 -1.93 -36.80
C PRO A 162 -7.38 -3.28 -36.19
N GLY A 163 -6.08 -3.52 -35.99
CA GLY A 163 -5.58 -4.72 -35.33
C GLY A 163 -5.95 -4.77 -33.85
N ALA A 164 -5.70 -3.67 -33.14
CA ALA A 164 -6.07 -3.49 -31.74
C ALA A 164 -7.59 -3.60 -31.54
N GLU A 165 -8.38 -3.01 -32.43
CA GLU A 165 -9.85 -3.05 -32.34
C GLU A 165 -10.38 -4.48 -32.50
N LYS A 166 -9.88 -5.24 -33.47
CA LYS A 166 -10.25 -6.65 -33.63
C LYS A 166 -9.83 -7.52 -32.45
N LEU A 167 -8.69 -7.21 -31.81
CA LEU A 167 -8.30 -7.87 -30.57
C LEU A 167 -9.30 -7.54 -29.45
N ALA A 168 -9.64 -6.27 -29.26
CA ALA A 168 -10.59 -5.83 -28.24
C ALA A 168 -11.93 -6.56 -28.39
N ASP A 169 -12.40 -6.66 -29.64
CA ASP A 169 -13.59 -7.39 -30.06
C ASP A 169 -13.55 -8.88 -29.73
N TYR A 170 -12.43 -9.54 -30.03
CA TYR A 170 -12.22 -10.94 -29.69
C TYR A 170 -12.25 -11.16 -28.17
N LEU A 171 -11.54 -10.32 -27.42
CA LEU A 171 -11.45 -10.39 -25.96
C LEU A 171 -12.83 -10.20 -25.33
N GLN A 172 -13.56 -9.16 -25.75
CA GLN A 172 -14.88 -8.87 -25.23
C GLN A 172 -15.86 -10.04 -25.47
N ARG A 173 -15.88 -10.62 -26.68
CA ARG A 173 -16.75 -11.76 -27.01
C ARG A 173 -16.36 -13.05 -26.29
N SER A 174 -15.08 -13.21 -25.96
CA SER A 174 -14.55 -14.44 -25.37
C SER A 174 -14.56 -14.45 -23.84
N ALA A 175 -14.60 -13.27 -23.21
CA ALA A 175 -14.45 -13.11 -21.78
C ALA A 175 -15.48 -13.89 -20.97
N ARG A 176 -15.00 -14.59 -19.95
CA ARG A 176 -15.79 -15.41 -19.04
C ARG A 176 -15.68 -14.85 -17.63
N ALA A 177 -16.68 -15.13 -16.80
CA ALA A 177 -16.55 -14.81 -15.38
C ALA A 177 -15.45 -15.67 -14.75
N ALA A 178 -14.58 -15.03 -13.98
CA ALA A 178 -13.58 -15.60 -13.10
C ALA A 178 -13.76 -15.04 -11.68
N GLY A 179 -13.21 -15.75 -10.69
CA GLY A 179 -13.19 -15.30 -9.30
C GLY A 179 -11.96 -14.44 -9.02
N GLU A 180 -12.05 -13.58 -8.01
CA GLU A 180 -10.93 -12.78 -7.55
C GLU A 180 -9.73 -13.67 -7.17
N PRO A 181 -8.53 -13.41 -7.71
CA PRO A 181 -7.30 -14.09 -7.30
C PRO A 181 -6.98 -13.80 -5.83
N GLY A 182 -6.39 -14.77 -5.12
CA GLY A 182 -5.92 -14.57 -3.74
C GLY A 182 -4.80 -13.52 -3.65
N ALA A 183 -4.69 -12.85 -2.51
CA ALA A 183 -3.64 -11.86 -2.28
C ALA A 183 -2.24 -12.50 -2.27
N SER A 184 -1.23 -11.74 -2.73
CA SER A 184 0.17 -12.20 -2.72
C SER A 184 0.69 -12.47 -1.30
N LEU A 185 0.29 -11.62 -0.35
CA LEU A 185 0.60 -11.76 1.08
C LEU A 185 -0.42 -11.00 1.92
N SER A 186 -1.03 -11.67 2.90
CA SER A 186 -1.89 -11.02 3.90
C SER A 186 -1.81 -11.74 5.26
N LEU A 187 -2.26 -11.05 6.30
CA LEU A 187 -2.32 -11.56 7.68
C LEU A 187 -3.75 -11.44 8.21
N ASP A 188 -4.32 -12.55 8.71
CA ASP A 188 -5.68 -12.58 9.25
C ASP A 188 -5.74 -13.19 10.66
N PRO A 189 -6.32 -12.50 11.66
CA PRO A 189 -6.83 -11.13 11.59
C PRO A 189 -5.70 -10.11 11.55
N ALA A 190 -5.99 -8.94 10.99
CA ALA A 190 -5.02 -7.85 10.85
C ALA A 190 -4.70 -7.15 12.20
N ALA A 191 -5.46 -7.42 13.26
CA ALA A 191 -5.15 -7.03 14.64
C ALA A 191 -5.60 -8.12 15.63
N VAL A 192 -4.80 -8.35 16.68
CA VAL A 192 -5.10 -9.27 17.77
C VAL A 192 -4.95 -8.59 19.13
N SER A 193 -5.65 -9.10 20.14
CA SER A 193 -5.51 -8.58 21.49
C SER A 193 -5.66 -9.67 22.55
N GLY A 194 -5.17 -9.42 23.77
CA GLY A 194 -5.34 -10.33 24.89
C GLY A 194 -4.59 -9.92 26.15
N ARG A 195 -4.64 -10.76 27.18
CA ARG A 195 -3.80 -10.57 28.38
C ARG A 195 -2.35 -10.98 28.09
N PRO A 196 -1.37 -10.49 28.87
CA PRO A 196 0.00 -10.98 28.81
C PRO A 196 0.08 -12.53 28.84
N GLY A 197 0.94 -13.07 27.99
CA GLY A 197 0.97 -14.49 27.62
C GLY A 197 0.91 -14.66 26.11
N LEU A 198 0.30 -15.75 25.65
CA LEU A 198 0.21 -16.08 24.23
C LEU A 198 -1.02 -15.41 23.59
N VAL A 199 -0.80 -14.46 22.68
CA VAL A 199 -1.83 -13.70 21.96
C VAL A 199 -1.80 -14.07 20.47
N GLY A 200 -2.96 -14.41 19.90
CA GLY A 200 -3.12 -14.91 18.53
C GLY A 200 -4.21 -15.99 18.44
N PRO A 201 -4.23 -16.82 17.38
CA PRO A 201 -3.29 -16.82 16.24
C PRO A 201 -3.54 -15.70 15.24
N VAL A 202 -2.48 -15.35 14.50
CA VAL A 202 -2.53 -14.64 13.21
C VAL A 202 -2.14 -15.63 12.13
N THR A 203 -2.97 -15.80 11.10
CA THR A 203 -2.74 -16.69 9.98
C THR A 203 -2.02 -15.96 8.85
N VAL A 204 -0.97 -16.57 8.31
CA VAL A 204 -0.28 -16.09 7.11
C VAL A 204 -0.97 -16.65 5.88
N HIS A 205 -1.33 -15.78 4.95
CA HIS A 205 -1.83 -16.15 3.62
C HIS A 205 -0.85 -15.65 2.56
N THR A 206 -0.30 -16.52 1.73
CA THR A 206 0.67 -16.12 0.70
C THR A 206 0.81 -17.14 -0.43
N ASP A 207 1.19 -16.67 -1.62
CA ASP A 207 1.62 -17.52 -2.73
C ASP A 207 3.15 -17.76 -2.75
N ALA A 208 3.91 -17.07 -1.90
CA ALA A 208 5.34 -17.26 -1.74
C ALA A 208 5.63 -18.61 -1.07
N GLY A 209 6.76 -19.23 -1.43
CA GLY A 209 7.19 -20.48 -0.79
C GLY A 209 7.43 -20.33 0.72
N ALA A 210 7.88 -19.16 1.16
CA ALA A 210 7.99 -18.77 2.57
C ALA A 210 8.08 -17.24 2.70
N VAL A 211 7.71 -16.73 3.87
CA VAL A 211 7.88 -15.33 4.29
C VAL A 211 8.89 -15.26 5.44
N ALA A 212 9.70 -14.20 5.46
CA ALA A 212 10.50 -13.81 6.61
C ALA A 212 9.59 -13.16 7.66
N VAL A 213 9.76 -13.57 8.92
CA VAL A 213 9.05 -12.98 10.06
C VAL A 213 9.96 -11.94 10.69
N ILE A 214 9.48 -10.69 10.76
CA ILE A 214 10.21 -9.54 11.28
C ILE A 214 9.58 -9.12 12.61
N PRO A 215 10.22 -9.46 13.75
CA PRO A 215 9.70 -9.14 15.07
C PRO A 215 9.54 -7.63 15.30
N PRO A 216 8.76 -7.22 16.33
CA PRO A 216 8.65 -5.84 16.74
C PRO A 216 10.02 -5.18 16.98
N ALA A 217 10.16 -3.91 16.58
CA ALA A 217 11.43 -3.19 16.68
C ALA A 217 11.93 -3.08 18.14
N ASP A 218 11.02 -3.05 19.11
CA ASP A 218 11.28 -2.99 20.54
C ASP A 218 11.34 -4.37 21.22
N ALA A 219 11.27 -5.47 20.46
CA ALA A 219 11.18 -6.84 21.00
C ALA A 219 12.30 -7.18 22.01
N ALA A 220 13.51 -6.67 21.78
CA ALA A 220 14.64 -6.86 22.70
C ALA A 220 14.44 -6.18 24.06
N THR A 221 13.73 -5.05 24.09
CA THR A 221 13.45 -4.27 25.30
C THR A 221 12.12 -4.66 25.97
N SER A 222 11.10 -5.03 25.19
CA SER A 222 9.80 -5.45 25.70
C SER A 222 9.74 -6.93 26.09
N GLY A 223 10.69 -7.75 25.61
CA GLY A 223 10.74 -9.19 25.86
C GLY A 223 9.70 -10.00 25.08
N VAL A 224 8.93 -9.34 24.19
CA VAL A 224 7.95 -9.98 23.31
C VAL A 224 8.66 -10.87 22.30
N ARG A 225 8.21 -12.12 22.19
CA ARG A 225 8.71 -13.07 21.18
C ARG A 225 7.63 -13.42 20.17
N ILE A 226 8.04 -13.71 18.94
CA ILE A 226 7.15 -14.21 17.90
C ILE A 226 7.33 -15.71 17.79
N THR A 227 6.25 -16.46 18.02
CA THR A 227 6.31 -17.92 18.19
C THR A 227 5.20 -18.64 17.43
N ASP A 228 5.36 -19.95 17.26
CA ASP A 228 4.26 -20.84 16.94
C ASP A 228 3.46 -21.21 18.20
N LYS A 229 2.40 -22.02 18.03
CA LYS A 229 1.54 -22.47 19.15
C LYS A 229 2.30 -23.23 20.25
N THR A 230 3.46 -23.82 19.93
CA THR A 230 4.28 -24.59 20.86
C THR A 230 5.28 -23.72 21.63
N GLY A 231 5.39 -22.44 21.28
CA GLY A 231 6.35 -21.50 21.86
C GLY A 231 7.71 -21.49 21.15
N LYS A 232 7.84 -22.18 20.01
CA LYS A 232 9.07 -22.13 19.21
C LYS A 232 9.15 -20.79 18.49
N ALA A 233 10.28 -20.11 18.57
CA ALA A 233 10.51 -18.85 17.86
C ALA A 233 10.40 -19.04 16.34
N LEU A 234 9.71 -18.11 15.68
CA LEU A 234 9.54 -18.08 14.23
C LEU A 234 10.42 -16.98 13.63
N THR A 235 11.28 -17.37 12.69
CA THR A 235 12.01 -16.47 11.79
C THR A 235 11.49 -16.54 10.37
N THR A 236 10.75 -17.61 10.03
CA THR A 236 10.07 -17.81 8.76
C THR A 236 8.69 -18.42 8.99
N ALA A 237 7.79 -18.21 8.03
CA ALA A 237 6.46 -18.81 7.99
C ALA A 237 6.10 -19.17 6.55
N THR A 238 5.16 -20.10 6.38
CA THR A 238 4.58 -20.48 5.07
C THR A 238 3.08 -20.17 5.07
N ASP A 239 2.44 -20.29 3.91
CA ASP A 239 0.98 -20.24 3.83
C ASP A 239 0.31 -21.17 4.87
N GLY A 240 -0.71 -20.66 5.55
CA GLY A 240 -1.45 -21.33 6.62
C GLY A 240 -0.73 -21.38 7.99
N SER A 241 0.51 -20.86 8.09
CA SER A 241 1.21 -20.76 9.37
C SER A 241 0.46 -19.87 10.35
N ARG A 242 0.48 -20.24 11.63
CA ARG A 242 -0.17 -19.50 12.71
C ARG A 242 0.88 -18.89 13.63
N ILE A 243 0.94 -17.57 13.62
CA ILE A 243 1.87 -16.77 14.41
C ILE A 243 1.20 -16.31 15.71
N TYR A 244 1.97 -16.30 16.78
CA TYR A 244 1.56 -15.81 18.09
C TYR A 244 2.58 -14.81 18.63
N PHE A 245 2.08 -13.83 19.38
CA PHE A 245 2.87 -12.97 20.23
C PHE A 245 2.97 -13.62 21.61
N ASP A 246 4.17 -13.96 22.06
CA ASP A 246 4.47 -14.47 23.39
C ASP A 246 4.99 -13.33 24.25
N ILE A 247 4.08 -12.78 25.06
CA ILE A 247 4.26 -11.57 25.86
C ILE A 247 4.61 -11.99 27.30
N PRO A 248 5.66 -11.43 27.93
CA PRO A 248 5.99 -11.71 29.32
C PRO A 248 4.80 -11.48 30.26
N LYS A 249 4.57 -12.39 31.22
CA LYS A 249 3.38 -12.34 32.08
C LYS A 249 3.31 -11.09 32.98
N ASP A 250 4.47 -10.51 33.27
CA ASP A 250 4.68 -9.30 34.05
C ASP A 250 4.89 -8.05 33.17
N ALA A 251 4.71 -8.17 31.85
CA ALA A 251 4.76 -7.04 30.95
C ALA A 251 3.71 -6.00 31.36
N ALA A 252 4.13 -4.73 31.37
CA ALA A 252 3.22 -3.60 31.46
C ALA A 252 2.28 -3.60 30.23
N ASP A 253 1.10 -3.00 30.38
CA ASP A 253 0.15 -2.82 29.28
C ASP A 253 0.83 -2.14 28.08
N GLY A 254 0.54 -2.60 26.87
CA GLY A 254 1.27 -2.15 25.70
C GLY A 254 0.77 -2.72 24.38
N SER A 255 1.53 -2.43 23.33
CA SER A 255 1.25 -2.86 21.96
C SER A 255 2.54 -3.18 21.23
N ALA A 256 2.47 -4.09 20.25
CA ALA A 256 3.58 -4.43 19.38
C ALA A 256 3.09 -4.63 17.95
N GLN A 257 3.95 -4.36 16.96
CA GLN A 257 3.67 -4.63 15.55
C GLN A 257 4.65 -5.67 15.02
N LEU A 258 4.12 -6.69 14.37
CA LEU A 258 4.88 -7.67 13.60
C LEU A 258 4.73 -7.33 12.11
N SER A 259 5.80 -7.54 11.34
CA SER A 259 5.75 -7.54 9.88
C SER A 259 6.21 -8.87 9.31
N VAL A 260 5.67 -9.26 8.17
CA VAL A 260 6.16 -10.38 7.36
C VAL A 260 6.48 -9.89 5.96
N GLN A 261 7.51 -10.45 5.33
CA GLN A 261 7.98 -10.03 4.00
C GLN A 261 8.41 -11.23 3.15
N ALA A 262 8.21 -11.14 1.85
CA ALA A 262 8.71 -12.10 0.87
C ALA A 262 8.96 -11.44 -0.49
N SER A 263 9.57 -12.20 -1.40
CA SER A 263 9.59 -11.91 -2.83
C SER A 263 8.76 -12.98 -3.55
N THR A 264 7.80 -12.54 -4.36
CA THR A 264 6.90 -13.41 -5.12
C THR A 264 6.38 -12.68 -6.36
N THR A 265 5.67 -13.36 -7.25
CA THR A 265 4.91 -12.70 -8.32
C THR A 265 3.53 -12.35 -7.82
N VAL A 266 3.14 -11.08 -7.88
CA VAL A 266 1.78 -10.68 -7.49
C VAL A 266 0.78 -11.32 -8.48
N PRO A 267 -0.30 -11.97 -7.99
CA PRO A 267 -1.26 -12.64 -8.87
C PRO A 267 -1.93 -11.69 -9.86
N VAL A 268 -1.95 -12.07 -11.13
CA VAL A 268 -2.65 -11.31 -12.19
C VAL A 268 -4.14 -11.26 -11.87
N GLY A 269 -4.76 -10.10 -12.08
CA GLY A 269 -6.17 -9.84 -11.74
C GLY A 269 -6.39 -9.19 -10.37
N ARG A 270 -5.35 -9.08 -9.54
CA ARG A 270 -5.41 -8.33 -8.28
C ARG A 270 -5.65 -6.83 -8.55
N ALA A 271 -6.42 -6.20 -7.66
CA ALA A 271 -6.65 -4.77 -7.70
C ALA A 271 -5.56 -4.02 -6.94
N LEU A 272 -5.19 -2.86 -7.49
CA LEU A 272 -4.26 -1.92 -6.91
C LEU A 272 -5.04 -0.62 -6.73
N ALA A 273 -5.12 -0.12 -5.49
CA ALA A 273 -5.81 1.13 -5.18
C ALA A 273 -4.85 2.16 -4.57
N SER A 274 -5.10 3.43 -4.84
CA SER A 274 -4.37 4.54 -4.24
C SER A 274 -5.19 5.16 -3.11
N ASP A 275 -4.51 5.70 -2.10
CA ASP A 275 -5.14 6.59 -1.12
C ASP A 275 -5.33 8.02 -1.66
N SER A 276 -4.90 8.28 -2.90
CA SER A 276 -5.27 9.46 -3.67
C SER A 276 -6.49 9.17 -4.54
N ARG A 277 -7.06 10.19 -5.19
CA ARG A 277 -8.13 10.03 -6.19
C ARG A 277 -7.61 9.48 -7.53
N SER A 278 -6.58 8.64 -7.53
CA SER A 278 -6.05 8.03 -8.73
C SER A 278 -6.87 6.79 -9.03
N GLN A 279 -7.26 6.59 -10.29
CA GLN A 279 -8.09 5.44 -10.66
C GLN A 279 -7.55 4.10 -10.17
N THR A 280 -8.47 3.19 -9.85
CA THR A 280 -8.15 1.78 -9.59
C THR A 280 -7.41 1.17 -10.79
N GLN A 281 -6.45 0.31 -10.50
CA GLN A 281 -5.67 -0.41 -11.49
C GLN A 281 -5.88 -1.92 -11.31
N ILE A 282 -5.92 -2.67 -12.40
CA ILE A 282 -5.93 -4.14 -12.38
C ILE A 282 -4.58 -4.68 -12.86
N LEU A 283 -4.02 -5.62 -12.10
CA LEU A 283 -2.73 -6.23 -12.42
C LEU A 283 -2.83 -7.11 -13.67
N ALA A 284 -1.93 -6.88 -14.61
CA ALA A 284 -1.81 -7.63 -15.85
C ALA A 284 -0.45 -8.33 -15.99
N GLY A 285 0.54 -8.01 -15.15
CA GLY A 285 1.83 -8.69 -15.10
C GLY A 285 2.65 -8.25 -13.90
N SER A 286 3.55 -9.13 -13.46
CA SER A 286 4.42 -8.90 -12.31
C SER A 286 5.76 -9.57 -12.57
N SER A 287 6.86 -8.86 -12.31
CA SER A 287 8.13 -9.53 -12.03
C SER A 287 8.07 -10.19 -10.64
N GLU A 288 9.12 -10.91 -10.27
CA GLU A 288 9.37 -11.16 -8.85
C GLU A 288 9.46 -9.81 -8.11
N SER A 289 8.62 -9.65 -7.08
CA SER A 289 8.34 -8.37 -6.43
C SER A 289 8.28 -8.53 -4.93
N ALA A 290 8.77 -7.53 -4.22
CA ALA A 290 8.70 -7.48 -2.76
C ALA A 290 7.25 -7.29 -2.29
N VAL A 291 6.83 -8.10 -1.34
CA VAL A 291 5.49 -8.04 -0.73
C VAL A 291 5.64 -8.02 0.79
N SER A 292 4.74 -7.31 1.47
CA SER A 292 4.77 -7.22 2.93
C SER A 292 3.37 -7.18 3.54
N ALA A 293 3.25 -7.63 4.78
CA ALA A 293 2.03 -7.46 5.57
C ALA A 293 2.39 -7.22 7.04
N SER A 294 1.52 -6.53 7.77
CA SER A 294 1.73 -6.22 9.18
C SER A 294 0.50 -6.53 10.01
N VAL A 295 0.73 -6.90 11.28
CA VAL A 295 -0.32 -7.15 12.27
C VAL A 295 0.05 -6.48 13.58
N THR A 296 -0.94 -5.87 14.24
CA THR A 296 -0.76 -5.29 15.58
C THR A 296 -1.30 -6.22 16.65
N ALA A 297 -0.57 -6.31 17.77
CA ALA A 297 -1.01 -6.97 18.98
C ALA A 297 -1.12 -5.95 20.13
N ASP A 298 -2.24 -5.95 20.82
CA ASP A 298 -2.48 -5.12 22.00
C ASP A 298 -2.70 -5.98 23.25
N TRP A 299 -2.11 -5.60 24.39
CA TRP A 299 -2.30 -6.32 25.64
C TRP A 299 -2.44 -5.42 26.85
N ALA A 300 -3.21 -5.92 27.83
CA ALA A 300 -3.28 -5.32 29.15
C ALA A 300 -3.58 -6.37 30.22
N ALA A 301 -3.18 -6.08 31.45
CA ALA A 301 -3.45 -6.97 32.58
C ALA A 301 -4.94 -7.04 32.93
N ARG A 302 -5.69 -5.93 32.78
CA ARG A 302 -7.11 -5.76 33.13
C ARG A 302 -7.78 -4.69 32.26
N GLY A 303 -9.10 -4.60 32.33
CA GLY A 303 -9.88 -3.62 31.59
C GLY A 303 -10.23 -4.13 30.19
N ALA A 304 -10.68 -3.21 29.34
CA ALA A 304 -10.90 -3.49 27.93
C ALA A 304 -9.55 -3.64 27.21
N ILE A 305 -9.47 -4.59 26.28
CA ILE A 305 -8.26 -4.90 25.50
C ILE A 305 -8.67 -5.00 24.03
N PRO A 306 -8.83 -3.86 23.35
CA PRO A 306 -9.35 -3.82 21.99
C PRO A 306 -8.29 -4.23 20.96
N ALA A 307 -8.70 -4.96 19.94
CA ALA A 307 -8.04 -5.07 18.64
C ALA A 307 -9.01 -4.47 17.61
N VAL A 308 -8.54 -3.49 16.84
CA VAL A 308 -9.37 -2.75 15.87
C VAL A 308 -8.74 -2.82 14.49
N SER A 309 -9.55 -3.13 13.50
CA SER A 309 -9.19 -3.09 12.08
C SER A 309 -10.25 -2.35 11.26
N ALA A 310 -9.89 -1.95 10.05
CA ALA A 310 -10.78 -1.30 9.09
C ALA A 310 -10.70 -2.01 7.73
N HIS A 311 -11.82 -2.06 7.01
CA HIS A 311 -11.89 -2.60 5.66
C HIS A 311 -12.87 -1.77 4.82
N LYS A 312 -12.54 -1.47 3.57
CA LYS A 312 -13.45 -0.76 2.65
C LYS A 312 -14.46 -1.75 2.07
N ASP A 313 -15.75 -1.47 2.20
CA ASP A 313 -16.82 -2.25 1.56
C ASP A 313 -17.55 -1.37 0.55
N CYS A 314 -17.08 -1.44 -0.71
CA CYS A 314 -17.65 -0.65 -1.80
C CYS A 314 -19.06 -1.07 -2.19
N ALA A 315 -19.49 -2.30 -1.89
CA ALA A 315 -20.87 -2.72 -2.13
C ALA A 315 -21.85 -1.99 -1.19
N LYS A 316 -21.39 -1.61 0.01
CA LYS A 316 -22.18 -0.83 0.98
C LYS A 316 -21.85 0.67 0.96
N GLY A 317 -20.74 1.07 0.34
CA GLY A 317 -20.23 2.45 0.41
C GLY A 317 -19.76 2.80 1.82
N THR A 318 -19.14 1.85 2.52
CA THR A 318 -18.73 2.00 3.91
C THR A 318 -17.25 1.69 4.12
N VAL A 319 -16.69 2.25 5.19
CA VAL A 319 -15.50 1.71 5.84
C VAL A 319 -15.98 0.96 7.08
N ASP A 320 -15.84 -0.35 7.06
CA ASP A 320 -16.28 -1.23 8.15
C ASP A 320 -15.19 -1.31 9.21
N ILE A 321 -15.44 -0.69 10.37
CA ILE A 321 -14.55 -0.75 11.53
C ILE A 321 -14.92 -1.96 12.36
N THR A 322 -14.02 -2.94 12.45
CA THR A 322 -14.21 -4.13 13.29
C THR A 322 -13.40 -3.99 14.56
N ALA A 323 -14.08 -4.05 15.70
CA ALA A 323 -13.48 -4.01 17.03
C ALA A 323 -13.77 -5.31 17.78
N THR A 324 -12.71 -5.97 18.25
CA THR A 324 -12.78 -7.13 19.13
C THR A 324 -12.21 -6.76 20.48
N ASP A 325 -12.91 -7.09 21.57
CA ASP A 325 -12.43 -6.84 22.92
C ASP A 325 -12.15 -8.17 23.63
N LYS A 326 -10.90 -8.42 24.00
CA LYS A 326 -10.47 -9.61 24.77
C LYS A 326 -10.27 -9.32 26.26
N GLY A 327 -10.74 -8.17 26.72
CA GLY A 327 -10.70 -7.73 28.10
C GLY A 327 -11.77 -8.29 29.01
N ASP A 328 -11.87 -7.71 30.21
CA ASP A 328 -12.88 -8.02 31.24
C ASP A 328 -13.84 -6.86 31.54
N GLN A 329 -13.73 -5.75 30.82
CA GLN A 329 -14.61 -4.60 30.88
C GLN A 329 -15.00 -4.19 29.46
N PRO A 330 -16.17 -3.57 29.24
CA PRO A 330 -16.59 -3.15 27.91
C PRO A 330 -15.65 -2.10 27.31
N PHE A 331 -15.34 -2.25 26.02
CA PHE A 331 -14.65 -1.24 25.22
C PHE A 331 -15.66 -0.24 24.64
N THR A 332 -15.62 1.01 25.12
CA THR A 332 -16.40 2.11 24.54
C THR A 332 -15.48 3.07 23.81
N PHE A 333 -15.84 3.44 22.59
CA PHE A 333 -15.11 4.39 21.76
C PHE A 333 -16.06 5.32 21.00
N SER A 334 -15.57 6.50 20.61
CA SER A 334 -16.31 7.44 19.76
C SER A 334 -15.85 7.29 18.32
N LEU A 335 -16.81 7.24 17.40
CA LEU A 335 -16.58 7.22 15.96
C LEU A 335 -17.62 8.13 15.30
N MET A 336 -17.16 9.10 14.51
CA MET A 336 -18.05 10.09 13.86
C MET A 336 -19.00 10.80 14.83
N GLY A 337 -18.53 11.07 16.06
CA GLY A 337 -19.32 11.74 17.10
C GLY A 337 -20.38 10.85 17.78
N THR A 338 -20.41 9.55 17.47
CA THR A 338 -21.31 8.58 18.10
C THR A 338 -20.52 7.61 18.97
N GLU A 339 -21.02 7.33 20.17
CA GLU A 339 -20.42 6.32 21.05
C GLU A 339 -20.84 4.91 20.63
N HIS A 340 -19.87 4.02 20.58
CA HIS A 340 -20.04 2.59 20.31
C HIS A 340 -19.43 1.79 21.46
N THR A 341 -20.14 0.76 21.89
CA THR A 341 -19.67 -0.16 22.93
C THR A 341 -19.57 -1.58 22.39
N VAL A 342 -18.44 -2.22 22.65
CA VAL A 342 -18.17 -3.65 22.44
C VAL A 342 -18.12 -4.32 23.81
N PRO A 343 -19.02 -5.28 24.09
CA PRO A 343 -18.94 -6.05 25.33
C PRO A 343 -17.62 -6.82 25.44
N ALA A 344 -17.18 -7.05 26.68
CA ALA A 344 -16.01 -7.89 26.95
C ALA A 344 -16.17 -9.28 26.29
N GLY A 345 -15.14 -9.74 25.59
CA GLY A 345 -15.13 -11.01 24.87
C GLY A 345 -15.86 -11.00 23.52
N ALA A 346 -16.48 -9.88 23.13
CA ALA A 346 -17.27 -9.78 21.91
C ALA A 346 -16.49 -9.11 20.76
N THR A 347 -17.04 -9.27 19.56
CA THR A 347 -16.63 -8.56 18.35
C THR A 347 -17.82 -7.79 17.81
N ARG A 348 -17.58 -6.57 17.34
CA ARG A 348 -18.59 -5.73 16.69
C ARG A 348 -18.00 -5.03 15.47
N THR A 349 -18.77 -5.00 14.39
CA THR A 349 -18.45 -4.19 13.22
C THR A 349 -19.37 -2.97 13.17
N VAL A 350 -18.78 -1.80 12.98
CA VAL A 350 -19.46 -0.51 12.84
C VAL A 350 -19.21 -0.01 11.42
N PRO A 351 -20.23 -0.02 10.53
CA PRO A 351 -20.09 0.53 9.20
C PRO A 351 -20.07 2.06 9.28
N VAL A 352 -19.03 2.69 8.73
CA VAL A 352 -18.95 4.15 8.57
C VAL A 352 -19.36 4.50 7.14
N PRO A 353 -20.57 5.05 6.93
CA PRO A 353 -20.99 5.44 5.59
C PRO A 353 -20.18 6.64 5.12
N LEU A 354 -19.67 6.56 3.89
CA LEU A 354 -18.94 7.65 3.26
C LEU A 354 -19.53 7.94 1.88
N GLN A 355 -19.34 9.17 1.42
CA GLN A 355 -19.63 9.54 0.04
C GLN A 355 -18.51 9.05 -0.89
N GLU A 356 -18.84 8.92 -2.17
CA GLU A 356 -17.86 8.67 -3.22
C GLU A 356 -16.77 9.76 -3.23
N ASP A 357 -15.52 9.38 -3.49
CA ASP A 357 -14.34 10.26 -3.50
C ASP A 357 -14.06 10.98 -2.17
N GLN A 358 -14.68 10.52 -1.08
CA GLN A 358 -14.51 11.11 0.24
C GLN A 358 -13.25 10.57 0.90
N GLY A 359 -12.31 11.47 1.17
CA GLY A 359 -11.20 11.21 2.09
C GLY A 359 -11.71 11.05 3.52
N TYR A 360 -11.14 10.10 4.25
CA TYR A 360 -11.42 9.87 5.66
C TYR A 360 -10.14 9.82 6.47
N ASP A 361 -10.26 10.21 7.75
CA ASP A 361 -9.20 10.16 8.74
C ASP A 361 -9.85 9.99 10.12
N PHE A 362 -9.94 8.76 10.58
CA PHE A 362 -10.53 8.41 11.86
C PHE A 362 -9.43 8.04 12.84
N THR A 363 -9.52 8.55 14.06
CA THR A 363 -8.71 8.05 15.17
C THR A 363 -9.62 7.47 16.23
N ILE A 364 -9.46 6.17 16.49
CA ILE A 364 -10.15 5.45 17.56
C ILE A 364 -9.22 5.42 18.76
N THR A 365 -9.67 6.04 19.85
CA THR A 365 -8.97 6.03 21.12
C THR A 365 -9.66 5.11 22.11
N GLY A 366 -8.89 4.59 23.06
CA GLY A 366 -9.36 3.65 24.06
C GLY A 366 -8.60 3.74 25.37
N PRO A 367 -8.93 2.88 26.34
CA PRO A 367 -8.22 2.82 27.61
C PRO A 367 -6.76 2.40 27.40
N ASN A 368 -5.94 2.57 28.45
CA ASN A 368 -4.54 2.16 28.47
C ASN A 368 -3.67 2.79 27.35
N GLY A 369 -4.04 3.99 26.89
CA GLY A 369 -3.33 4.69 25.82
C GLY A 369 -3.57 4.11 24.42
N PHE A 370 -4.57 3.23 24.25
CA PHE A 370 -4.92 2.68 22.96
C PHE A 370 -5.29 3.79 21.97
N THR A 371 -4.64 3.77 20.80
CA THR A 371 -4.92 4.66 19.69
C THR A 371 -4.71 3.92 18.37
N ARG A 372 -5.65 4.06 17.44
CA ARG A 372 -5.55 3.54 16.07
C ARG A 372 -6.11 4.57 15.10
N ARG A 373 -5.29 4.93 14.11
CA ARG A 373 -5.66 5.88 13.05
C ARG A 373 -5.89 5.15 11.74
N PHE A 374 -6.98 5.48 11.06
CA PHE A 374 -7.37 4.95 9.76
C PHE A 374 -7.58 6.11 8.81
N THR A 375 -6.81 6.15 7.72
CA THR A 375 -6.87 7.20 6.70
C THR A 375 -7.00 6.57 5.32
N GLY A 376 -7.57 7.29 4.37
CA GLY A 376 -7.70 6.85 2.99
C GLY A 376 -8.78 7.61 2.24
N VAL A 377 -9.13 7.15 1.04
CA VAL A 377 -10.25 7.64 0.24
C VAL A 377 -11.17 6.47 -0.10
N LEU A 378 -12.49 6.68 -0.01
CA LEU A 378 -13.48 5.74 -0.54
C LEU A 378 -13.71 6.06 -2.02
N ASP A 379 -13.09 5.27 -2.90
CA ASP A 379 -13.24 5.31 -4.36
C ASP A 379 -13.73 3.94 -4.85
N CYS A 380 -15.05 3.85 -5.00
CA CYS A 380 -15.84 2.65 -5.20
C CYS A 380 -16.60 2.65 -6.53
N ARG A 381 -16.48 3.70 -7.33
CA ARG A 381 -17.17 3.84 -8.60
C ARG A 381 -16.24 4.37 -9.66
N VAL A 382 -16.41 3.85 -10.87
CA VAL A 382 -15.85 4.53 -12.03
C VAL A 382 -16.53 5.90 -12.19
N GLN A 383 -15.75 6.93 -12.51
CA GLN A 383 -16.30 8.24 -12.84
C GLN A 383 -17.20 8.10 -14.07
N GLY A 384 -18.41 8.64 -14.03
CA GLY A 384 -19.26 8.73 -15.23
C GLY A 384 -18.79 9.87 -16.14
N THR A 385 -19.30 9.93 -17.38
CA THR A 385 -19.07 11.06 -18.30
C THR A 385 -19.34 12.39 -17.60
N ILE A 386 -18.28 13.08 -17.17
CA ILE A 386 -18.40 14.41 -16.60
C ILE A 386 -18.55 15.38 -17.77
N VAL A 387 -19.76 15.91 -17.96
CA VAL A 387 -20.01 17.10 -18.82
C VAL A 387 -19.47 18.34 -18.10
N SER A 388 -18.16 18.36 -17.80
CA SER A 388 -17.46 19.51 -17.24
C SER A 388 -16.28 19.86 -18.11
N LYS A 389 -16.30 21.10 -18.59
CA LYS A 389 -15.36 21.69 -19.53
C LYS A 389 -14.01 21.97 -18.86
N ALA A 390 -13.29 20.92 -18.48
CA ALA A 390 -11.90 20.99 -18.06
C ALA A 390 -11.21 19.69 -18.48
N ALA A 391 -10.76 19.65 -19.74
CA ALA A 391 -9.90 18.60 -20.23
C ALA A 391 -8.58 18.62 -19.44
N ALA A 392 -8.43 17.71 -18.48
CA ALA A 392 -7.14 17.38 -17.92
C ALA A 392 -6.44 16.46 -18.92
N GLN A 393 -5.61 17.06 -19.78
CA GLN A 393 -4.73 16.32 -20.67
C GLN A 393 -3.75 15.49 -19.83
N THR A 394 -3.59 14.21 -20.17
CA THR A 394 -2.43 13.42 -19.76
C THR A 394 -1.16 14.15 -20.21
N VAL A 395 -0.40 14.68 -19.26
CA VAL A 395 0.81 15.45 -19.52
C VAL A 395 1.94 14.50 -19.90
N GLY A 396 2.22 14.40 -21.20
CA GLY A 396 3.49 13.88 -21.70
C GLY A 396 4.66 14.79 -21.30
N GLU A 397 5.88 14.23 -21.26
CA GLU A 397 7.11 14.93 -20.91
C GLU A 397 7.31 16.24 -21.73
N PRO A 398 7.88 17.30 -21.12
CA PRO A 398 8.04 18.57 -21.80
C PRO A 398 9.09 18.47 -22.92
N THR A 399 8.70 18.85 -24.14
CA THR A 399 9.62 19.13 -25.25
C THR A 399 10.45 20.38 -24.91
N PRO A 400 11.78 20.39 -25.13
CA PRO A 400 12.60 21.56 -24.80
C PRO A 400 12.30 22.72 -25.76
N LEU A 401 11.84 23.85 -25.21
CA LEU A 401 11.71 25.12 -25.93
C LEU A 401 13.08 25.76 -26.12
N ALA A 402 13.43 26.06 -27.37
CA ALA A 402 14.61 26.85 -27.73
C ALA A 402 14.47 28.30 -27.27
N THR A 403 15.44 28.79 -26.49
CA THR A 403 15.51 30.17 -26.02
C THR A 403 16.12 31.10 -27.08
N PRO A 404 15.55 32.28 -27.36
CA PRO A 404 16.28 33.36 -28.01
C PRO A 404 17.08 34.14 -26.96
N ALA A 405 18.33 34.49 -27.31
CA ALA A 405 19.22 35.27 -26.47
C ALA A 405 18.91 36.78 -26.58
N SER A 406 18.81 37.47 -25.44
CA SER A 406 19.15 38.90 -25.33
C SER A 406 19.29 39.35 -23.87
N GLY A 407 20.54 39.62 -23.49
CA GLY A 407 21.01 40.73 -22.65
C GLY A 407 20.27 41.16 -21.38
N GLY A 408 20.99 41.06 -20.26
CA GLY A 408 21.13 42.22 -19.37
C GLY A 408 20.43 42.13 -18.02
N THR A 409 21.25 42.24 -16.98
CA THR A 409 20.96 42.67 -15.61
C THR A 409 20.68 41.57 -14.60
N ASP A 410 21.76 41.24 -13.91
CA ASP A 410 21.85 40.56 -12.63
C ASP A 410 20.94 41.21 -11.57
N LEU A 411 20.03 40.40 -11.00
CA LEU A 411 19.17 40.74 -9.86
C LEU A 411 19.25 39.65 -8.78
N ALA A 412 20.41 38.99 -8.63
CA ALA A 412 20.67 38.12 -7.50
C ALA A 412 21.35 38.92 -6.36
N ALA A 413 20.59 39.84 -5.75
CA ALA A 413 20.97 40.47 -4.48
C ALA A 413 19.74 40.68 -3.61
N THR A 414 19.46 39.72 -2.73
CA THR A 414 19.11 39.88 -1.29
C THR A 414 18.53 38.58 -0.74
N GLY A 415 19.09 38.08 0.37
CA GLY A 415 18.53 36.94 1.11
C GLY A 415 19.52 35.93 1.71
N GLY A 416 20.80 36.24 1.81
CA GLY A 416 21.77 35.42 2.56
C GLY A 416 21.76 35.79 4.04
N SER A 417 21.04 35.05 4.88
CA SER A 417 21.26 35.06 6.33
C SER A 417 22.28 33.98 6.69
N ALA A 418 23.36 34.43 7.30
CA ALA A 418 24.56 33.68 7.62
C ALA A 418 24.41 32.84 8.89
N VAL A 419 24.22 31.52 8.76
CA VAL A 419 24.78 30.43 9.60
C VAL A 419 24.50 29.14 8.81
N THR A 420 25.44 28.44 8.15
CA THR A 420 26.17 27.29 8.73
C THR A 420 27.04 26.64 7.62
N PRO A 421 28.36 26.87 7.55
CA PRO A 421 29.28 26.03 6.79
C PRO A 421 29.99 25.07 7.75
N VAL A 422 29.30 24.02 8.22
CA VAL A 422 29.94 22.97 9.06
C VAL A 422 29.55 21.53 8.67
N ILE A 423 28.58 21.28 7.79
CA ILE A 423 28.14 19.90 7.47
C ILE A 423 28.46 19.51 6.02
N ALA A 424 29.68 19.82 5.57
CA ALA A 424 30.26 19.27 4.35
C ALA A 424 31.69 18.73 4.55
N GLY A 425 32.19 18.71 5.80
CA GLY A 425 33.55 18.26 6.14
C GLY A 425 33.66 16.92 6.86
N ALA A 426 32.54 16.29 7.24
CA ALA A 426 32.56 15.08 8.08
C ALA A 426 32.36 13.74 7.33
N ALA A 427 32.01 13.77 6.04
CA ALA A 427 31.76 12.54 5.28
C ALA A 427 33.03 11.90 4.67
N ILE A 428 34.13 12.65 4.53
CA ILE A 428 35.36 12.14 3.91
C ILE A 428 36.32 11.51 4.94
N GLY A 429 36.21 11.86 6.23
CA GLY A 429 37.09 11.32 7.29
C GLY A 429 36.78 9.86 7.69
N LEU A 430 35.51 9.46 7.70
CA LEU A 430 35.10 8.13 8.17
C LEU A 430 35.36 7.01 7.15
N VAL A 431 35.40 7.33 5.86
CA VAL A 431 35.70 6.35 4.79
C VAL A 431 37.19 5.95 4.80
N VAL A 432 38.09 6.89 5.13
CA VAL A 432 39.53 6.61 5.21
C VAL A 432 39.86 5.77 6.46
N ILE A 433 39.19 6.00 7.58
CA ILE A 433 39.39 5.22 8.81
C ILE A 433 38.79 3.81 8.65
N GLY A 434 37.64 3.66 8.01
CA GLY A 434 37.03 2.35 7.73
C GLY A 434 37.86 1.48 6.78
N GLY A 435 38.51 2.09 5.77
CA GLY A 435 39.40 1.38 4.84
C GLY A 435 40.68 0.83 5.48
N ALA A 436 41.26 1.55 6.45
CA ALA A 436 42.50 1.13 7.11
C ALA A 436 42.31 -0.08 8.06
N VAL A 437 41.13 -0.22 8.67
CA VAL A 437 40.83 -1.33 9.59
C VAL A 437 40.63 -2.65 8.85
N LEU A 438 40.04 -2.64 7.65
CA LEU A 438 39.84 -3.86 6.84
C LEU A 438 41.14 -4.41 6.25
N VAL A 439 42.14 -3.57 6.01
CA VAL A 439 43.46 -4.01 5.53
C VAL A 439 44.31 -4.58 6.67
N LEU A 440 44.15 -4.11 7.91
CA LEU A 440 44.87 -4.62 9.07
C LEU A 440 44.30 -5.93 9.65
N LEU A 441 43.06 -6.30 9.31
CA LEU A 441 42.42 -7.55 9.77
C LEU A 441 42.60 -8.75 8.83
N ARG A 442 43.21 -8.58 7.65
CA ARG A 442 43.60 -9.69 6.77
C ARG A 442 44.94 -10.29 7.20
N LYS A 443 44.89 -11.24 8.13
CA LYS A 443 45.98 -12.22 8.32
C LYS A 443 45.88 -13.31 7.24
N PRO A 444 46.97 -13.66 6.54
CA PRO A 444 46.99 -14.84 5.68
C PRO A 444 47.14 -16.12 6.52
N GLU A 445 46.30 -17.12 6.27
CA GLU A 445 46.51 -18.50 6.69
C GLU A 445 47.74 -19.06 5.95
N GLN A 446 48.66 -19.69 6.70
CA GLN A 446 49.77 -20.45 6.11
C GLN A 446 49.26 -21.83 5.65
N PRO A 447 49.66 -22.32 4.46
CA PRO A 447 49.47 -23.70 4.07
C PRO A 447 50.45 -24.58 4.86
N GLY A 448 49.96 -25.72 5.38
CA GLY A 448 50.79 -26.68 6.10
C GLY A 448 51.80 -27.40 5.22
N GLU A 449 53.02 -27.53 5.73
CA GLU A 449 53.71 -28.80 5.99
C GLU A 449 54.68 -28.63 7.16
#